data_AF-A0A0P9DDN3-F1
#
_entry.id   AF-A0A0P9DDN3-F1
#
_cell.length_a   1.000
_cell.length_b   1.000
_cell.length_c   1.000
_cell.angle_alpha   90.00
_cell.angle_beta   90.00
_cell.angle_gamma   90.00
#
_symmetry.space_group_name_H-M   'P 1'
#
loop_
_entity.id
_entity.type
_entity.pdbx_description
1 polymer ?
#
loop_
_entity_poly.entity_id
_entity_poly.type
_entity_poly.pdbx_seq_one_letter_code
_entity_poly.pdbx_strand_id
1 'polypeptide(L)'
;AEQRGLQQLRFLRCGLCASAWQADRLLCPFCGTRDHRQLAYLHAEGDEQRRAATCDACHGYIKVLATLAPLTPAALLVEDLATLHLDMIALERGYGGAG
;
A
#
# COMPACT_ATOMS: atom_id res chain seq x y z
N ALA A 1 -1.92 -2.48 -2.84
CA ALA A 1 -1.58 -3.75 -2.13
C ALA A 1 -2.71 -4.12 -1.19
N GLU A 2 -2.84 -5.40 -0.84
CA GLU A 2 -3.85 -5.90 0.09
C GLU A 2 -3.17 -6.50 1.34
N GLN A 3 -3.75 -6.28 2.52
CA GLN A 3 -3.51 -7.08 3.72
C GLN A 3 -4.71 -8.00 3.92
N ARG A 4 -4.55 -9.28 3.55
CA ARG A 4 -5.64 -10.22 3.38
C ARG A 4 -5.81 -11.15 4.58
N GLY A 5 -7.07 -11.36 4.96
CA GLY A 5 -7.51 -12.32 5.95
C GLY A 5 -7.12 -11.93 7.38
N LEU A 6 -7.45 -12.79 8.34
CA LEU A 6 -7.18 -12.55 9.76
C LEU A 6 -5.67 -12.48 10.07
N GLN A 7 -4.86 -13.20 9.30
CA GLN A 7 -3.40 -13.16 9.40
C GLN A 7 -2.79 -11.91 8.74
N GLN A 8 -3.60 -11.12 8.01
CA GLN A 8 -3.18 -9.88 7.34
C GLN A 8 -1.97 -10.10 6.42
N LEU A 9 -1.96 -11.21 5.66
CA LEU A 9 -0.89 -11.52 4.71
C LEU A 9 -0.86 -10.47 3.60
N ARG A 10 0.33 -9.99 3.23
CA ARG A 10 0.45 -8.92 2.25
C ARG A 10 0.51 -9.47 0.84
N PHE A 11 -0.35 -8.95 -0.03
CA PHE A 11 -0.36 -9.22 -1.47
C PHE A 11 -0.13 -7.91 -2.23
N LEU A 12 0.88 -7.90 -3.08
CA LEU A 12 1.06 -6.83 -4.06
C LEU A 12 0.12 -7.07 -5.24
N ARG A 13 -0.29 -5.98 -5.90
CA ARG A 13 -1.19 -6.02 -7.06
C ARG A 13 -0.55 -5.25 -8.21
N CYS A 14 -0.61 -5.82 -9.41
CA CYS A 14 -0.23 -5.10 -10.62
C CYS A 14 -1.32 -4.05 -10.93
N GLY A 15 -0.94 -2.79 -11.12
CA GLY A 15 -1.87 -1.74 -11.53
C GLY A 15 -2.45 -1.92 -12.95
N LEU A 16 -1.81 -2.75 -13.78
CA LEU A 16 -2.21 -2.96 -15.18
C LEU A 16 -3.14 -4.17 -15.35
N CYS A 17 -2.71 -5.35 -14.90
CA CYS A 17 -3.44 -6.61 -15.11
C CYS A 17 -4.07 -7.17 -13.84
N ALA A 18 -3.92 -6.49 -12.70
CA ALA A 18 -4.45 -6.90 -11.41
C ALA A 18 -3.97 -8.26 -10.88
N SER A 19 -2.92 -8.86 -11.47
CA SER A 19 -2.23 -10.04 -10.92
C SER A 19 -1.78 -9.79 -9.48
N ALA A 20 -1.75 -10.84 -8.67
CA ALA A 20 -1.43 -10.78 -7.25
C ALA A 20 -0.30 -11.74 -6.88
N TRP A 21 0.62 -11.28 -6.03
CA TRP A 21 1.68 -12.11 -5.46
C TRP A 21 1.91 -11.75 -4.00
N GLN A 22 2.23 -12.75 -3.18
CA GLN A 22 2.52 -12.55 -1.77
C GLN A 22 3.87 -11.85 -1.59
N ALA A 23 3.94 -10.93 -0.64
CA ALA A 23 5.17 -10.24 -0.27
C ALA A 23 5.30 -10.14 1.25
N ASP A 24 6.51 -9.93 1.73
CA ASP A 24 6.75 -9.69 3.15
C ASP A 24 6.12 -8.37 3.61
N ARG A 25 5.59 -8.36 4.83
CA ARG A 25 4.97 -7.15 5.40
C ARG A 25 6.02 -6.05 5.65
N LEU A 26 7.19 -6.42 6.16
CA LEU A 26 8.32 -5.53 6.44
C LEU A 26 9.29 -5.51 5.24
N LEU A 27 8.80 -5.05 4.10
CA LEU A 27 9.57 -4.92 2.87
C LEU A 27 9.08 -3.71 2.06
N CYS A 28 9.98 -2.82 1.66
CA CYS A 28 9.69 -1.83 0.63
C CYS A 28 9.67 -2.52 -0.75
N PRO A 29 8.56 -2.48 -1.50
CA PRO A 29 8.49 -3.12 -2.81
C PRO A 29 9.31 -2.39 -3.88
N PHE A 30 9.80 -1.17 -3.58
CA PHE A 30 10.57 -0.35 -4.52
C PHE A 30 12.07 -0.55 -4.33
N CYS A 31 12.62 -0.23 -3.16
CA CYS A 31 14.07 -0.32 -2.90
C CYS A 31 14.51 -1.59 -2.14
N GLY A 32 13.57 -2.43 -1.71
CA GLY A 32 13.87 -3.69 -1.03
C GLY A 32 14.29 -3.57 0.44
N THR A 33 14.30 -2.37 1.04
CA THR A 33 14.62 -2.24 2.48
C THR A 33 13.66 -3.06 3.34
N ARG A 34 14.22 -3.70 4.36
CA ARG A 34 13.50 -4.45 5.41
C ARG A 34 13.64 -3.80 6.78
N ASP A 35 14.30 -2.64 6.85
CA ASP A 35 14.45 -1.89 8.09
C ASP A 35 13.10 -1.25 8.47
N HIS A 36 12.47 -1.81 9.49
CA HIS A 36 11.20 -1.31 10.03
C HIS A 36 11.26 0.16 10.49
N ARG A 37 12.44 0.70 10.78
CA ARG A 37 12.60 2.12 11.14
C ARG A 37 12.46 3.07 9.95
N GLN A 38 12.58 2.54 8.74
CA GLN A 38 12.44 3.27 7.48
C GLN A 38 11.05 3.06 6.86
N LEU A 39 10.19 2.24 7.48
CA LEU A 39 8.88 1.86 6.95
C LEU A 39 7.78 2.36 7.88
N ALA A 40 6.83 3.11 7.34
CA ALA A 40 5.71 3.65 8.12
C ALA A 40 4.37 3.48 7.40
N TYR A 41 3.29 3.81 8.09
CA TYR A 41 1.94 3.87 7.54
C TYR A 41 1.35 5.26 7.76
N LEU A 42 0.75 5.81 6.71
CA LEU A 42 -0.15 6.97 6.76
C LEU A 42 -1.58 6.48 6.59
N HIS A 43 -2.52 7.09 7.31
CA HIS A 43 -3.95 6.80 7.18
C HIS A 43 -4.75 8.04 7.58
N ALA A 44 -5.99 8.13 7.10
CA ALA A 44 -6.92 9.15 7.56
C ALA A 44 -7.44 8.77 8.95
N GLU A 45 -7.72 9.77 9.80
CA GLU A 45 -8.32 9.54 11.11
C GLU A 45 -9.67 8.81 10.94
N GLY A 46 -9.84 7.68 11.62
CA GLY A 46 -11.04 6.84 11.51
C GLY A 46 -11.07 5.86 10.33
N ASP A 47 -10.10 5.87 9.41
CA ASP A 47 -9.97 4.86 8.34
C ASP A 47 -8.63 4.11 8.43
N GLU A 48 -8.57 3.16 9.37
CA GLU A 48 -7.44 2.25 9.50
C GLU A 48 -7.45 1.12 8.45
N GLN A 49 -8.49 0.99 7.63
CA GLN A 49 -8.54 -0.08 6.62
C GLN A 49 -7.83 0.32 5.33
N ARG A 50 -7.73 1.63 5.07
CA ARG A 50 -7.06 2.20 3.91
C ARG A 50 -5.86 3.01 4.35
N ARG A 51 -4.67 2.55 3.98
CA ARG A 51 -3.40 3.14 4.41
C ARG A 51 -2.48 3.38 3.21
N ALA A 52 -1.52 4.27 3.35
CA ALA A 52 -0.34 4.33 2.49
C ALA A 52 0.86 3.80 3.28
N ALA A 53 1.48 2.73 2.83
CA ALA A 53 2.77 2.28 3.36
C ALA A 53 3.86 3.13 2.71
N THR A 54 4.67 3.82 3.52
CA THR A 54 5.73 4.73 3.08
C THR A 54 7.11 4.17 3.39
N CYS A 55 8.11 4.64 2.65
CA CYS A 55 9.50 4.24 2.82
C CYS A 55 10.41 5.47 2.83
N ASP A 56 11.06 5.74 3.96
CA ASP A 56 11.97 6.88 4.12
C ASP A 56 13.31 6.67 3.41
N ALA A 57 13.70 5.40 3.18
CA ALA A 57 14.94 5.09 2.46
C ALA A 57 14.90 5.44 0.97
N CYS A 58 13.72 5.47 0.35
CA CYS A 58 13.58 5.75 -1.09
C CYS A 58 12.47 6.76 -1.41
N HIS A 59 11.83 7.34 -0.40
CA HIS A 59 10.69 8.25 -0.53
C HIS A 59 9.56 7.69 -1.42
N GLY A 60 9.35 6.37 -1.36
CA GLY A 60 8.27 5.69 -2.07
C GLY A 60 7.07 5.44 -1.19
N TYR A 61 5.89 5.25 -1.79
CA TYR A 61 4.71 4.79 -1.07
C TYR A 61 3.86 3.83 -1.91
N ILE A 62 3.07 3.01 -1.23
CA ILE A 62 2.07 2.14 -1.88
C ILE A 62 0.80 2.09 -1.03
N LYS A 63 -0.35 2.23 -1.68
CA LYS A 63 -1.66 2.09 -1.01
C LYS A 63 -1.88 0.65 -0.56
N VAL A 64 -2.42 0.48 0.64
CA VAL A 64 -2.65 -0.80 1.32
C VAL A 64 -4.08 -0.85 1.82
N LEU A 65 -4.80 -1.90 1.43
CA LEU A 65 -6.19 -2.14 1.77
C LEU A 65 -6.30 -3.39 2.65
N ALA A 66 -6.88 -3.27 3.84
CA ALA A 66 -7.19 -4.43 4.67
C ALA A 66 -8.48 -5.10 4.16
N THR A 67 -8.39 -6.39 3.80
CA THR A 67 -9.53 -7.13 3.23
C THR A 67 -9.62 -8.53 3.83
N LEU A 68 -10.82 -9.11 3.89
CA LEU A 68 -10.98 -10.52 4.30
C LEU A 68 -10.70 -11.49 3.14
N ALA A 69 -10.97 -11.06 1.92
CA ALA A 69 -10.88 -11.86 0.70
C ALA A 69 -10.20 -11.05 -0.43
N PRO A 70 -9.73 -11.72 -1.50
CA PRO A 70 -9.14 -11.04 -2.65
C PRO A 70 -10.10 -10.04 -3.29
N LEU A 71 -9.63 -8.82 -3.57
CA LEU A 71 -10.40 -7.89 -4.40
C LEU A 71 -10.41 -8.33 -5.86
N THR A 72 -11.58 -8.25 -6.50
CA THR A 72 -11.70 -8.36 -7.96
C THR A 72 -10.95 -7.22 -8.64
N PRO A 73 -10.55 -7.35 -9.92
CA PRO A 73 -9.92 -6.25 -10.65
C PRO A 73 -10.76 -4.97 -10.65
N ALA A 74 -12.08 -5.07 -10.82
CA ALA A 74 -12.98 -3.92 -10.76
C ALA A 74 -13.02 -3.27 -9.38
N ALA A 75 -13.11 -4.07 -8.30
CA ALA A 75 -13.10 -3.54 -6.94
C ALA A 75 -11.76 -2.87 -6.59
N LEU A 76 -10.64 -3.40 -7.11
CA LEU A 76 -9.32 -2.79 -6.93
C LEU A 76 -9.27 -1.37 -7.51
N LEU A 77 -9.83 -1.14 -8.70
CA LEU A 77 -9.89 0.19 -9.32
C LEU A 77 -10.78 1.16 -8.53
N VAL A 78 -11.91 0.67 -8.01
CA VAL A 78 -12.80 1.49 -7.17
C VAL A 78 -12.10 1.90 -5.89
N GLU A 79 -11.42 0.98 -5.21
CA GLU A 79 -10.67 1.28 -3.99
C GLU A 79 -9.46 2.18 -4.26
N ASP A 80 -8.79 2.03 -5.41
CA ASP A 80 -7.71 2.93 -5.82
C ASP A 80 -8.20 4.38 -5.94
N LEU A 81 -9.38 4.59 -6.56
CA LEU A 81 -10.01 5.90 -6.66
C LEU A 81 -10.50 6.42 -5.30
N ALA A 82 -11.10 5.56 -4.47
CA ALA A 82 -11.57 5.92 -3.14
C ALA A 82 -10.42 6.37 -2.21
N THR A 83 -9.19 5.96 -2.53
CA THR A 83 -7.98 6.27 -1.76
C THR A 83 -7.13 7.40 -2.33
N LEU A 84 -7.63 8.17 -3.31
CA LEU A 84 -6.90 9.33 -3.87
C LEU A 84 -6.41 10.33 -2.82
N HIS A 85 -7.15 10.49 -1.73
CA HIS A 85 -6.74 11.35 -0.62
C HIS A 85 -5.42 10.92 0.03
N LEU A 86 -5.12 9.62 0.06
CA LEU A 86 -3.86 9.10 0.56
C LEU A 86 -2.68 9.43 -0.35
N ASP A 87 -2.92 9.44 -1.68
CA ASP A 87 -1.90 9.87 -2.65
C ASP A 87 -1.52 11.34 -2.41
N MET A 88 -2.50 12.22 -2.23
CA MET A 88 -2.26 13.65 -1.94
C MET A 88 -1.46 13.83 -0.64
N ILE A 89 -1.90 13.17 0.43
CA ILE A 89 -1.24 13.19 1.75
C ILE A 89 0.22 12.69 1.68
N ALA A 90 0.48 11.64 0.89
CA ALA A 90 1.81 11.08 0.70
C ALA A 90 2.71 12.03 -0.10
N LEU A 91 2.20 12.60 -1.19
CA LEU A 91 2.91 13.55 -2.03
C LEU A 91 3.27 14.84 -1.26
N GLU A 92 2.34 15.38 -0.46
CA GLU A 92 2.60 16.53 0.42
C GLU A 92 3.72 16.27 1.44
N ARG A 93 3.87 15.01 1.87
CA ARG A 93 4.95 14.57 2.76
C ARG A 93 6.25 14.18 2.02
N GLY A 94 6.30 14.38 0.71
CA GLY A 94 7.48 14.10 -0.12
C GLY A 94 7.64 12.65 -0.54
N TYR A 95 6.60 11.81 -0.41
CA TYR A 95 6.61 10.45 -0.94
C TYR A 95 6.00 10.43 -2.35
N GLY A 96 6.74 9.88 -3.32
CA GLY A 96 6.37 9.87 -4.73
C GLY A 96 7.56 9.74 -5.68
N GLY A 97 8.77 9.74 -5.15
CA GLY A 97 10.02 9.66 -5.91
C GLY A 97 10.51 8.23 -6.20
N ALA A 98 9.81 7.20 -5.72
CA ALA A 98 10.18 5.82 -6.02
C ALA A 98 9.76 5.44 -7.45
N GLY A 99 10.72 5.54 -8.36
CA GLY A 99 10.76 4.77 -9.61
C GLY A 99 11.45 3.43 -9.40
#